data_AF-F0Y7S8-F1
#
_entry.id   AF-F0Y7S8-F1
#
_cell.length_a   1.000
_cell.length_b   1.000
_cell.length_c   1.000
_cell.angle_alpha   90.00
_cell.angle_beta   90.00
_cell.angle_gamma   90.00
#
_symmetry.space_group_name_H-M   'P 1'
#
loop_
_entity.id
_entity.type
_entity.pdbx_description
1 polymer ?
#
loop_
_entity_poly.entity_id
_entity_poly.type
_entity_poly.pdbx_seq_one_letter_code
_entity_poly.pdbx_strand_id
1 'polypeptide(L)'
;MRLLSLALALGLAAASCPNSCSGHGTCGSDDTCTCYQDWVMGDQEGGDCSDRKCPYQVAWSASPDRDGNIHTYAECAGVGICDRSTGDCECFEGYTGKGCGIQTCPNDCSGHGACTYAEDAPFGTVWGDYYTAKSNSLTGLGTEAVTLAQAPAWDSGKVKLCVCEPGYTDIDCSRRMCPKGNDVLDERLNLSNNWARGATSIAGFNGQNSDNWDPDCFKDFLNKSFALTFTSKMNQSYTTKPLVLNETNVFNISKAFSFDVRKALVELPNYVIDDVDVDCSLQYVHQNLTSLYPALSCLVAFTGDTVMGPQYLLEVETDECLDGCTPKLENPGNVTSMPDIFSFVKEQVTADYNSYECGRRGKCDYSTGECECFEGYMGDRCQMQTALI
;
A
#
# COMPACT_ATOMS: atom_id res chain seq x y z
N MET A 1 -78.55 48.83 -51.09
CA MET A 1 -77.15 48.51 -51.49
C MET A 1 -76.22 49.45 -50.73
N ARG A 2 -75.05 48.94 -50.30
CA ARG A 2 -74.00 49.54 -49.44
C ARG A 2 -74.04 48.97 -48.00
N LEU A 3 -73.67 47.69 -47.84
CA LEU A 3 -72.31 47.16 -47.61
C LEU A 3 -71.74 47.62 -46.26
N LEU A 4 -71.96 46.79 -45.22
CA LEU A 4 -71.16 46.80 -44.01
C LEU A 4 -69.77 46.24 -44.35
N SER A 5 -68.73 47.04 -44.13
CA SER A 5 -67.34 46.63 -44.22
C SER A 5 -66.94 45.98 -42.89
N LEU A 6 -66.84 44.65 -42.88
CA LEU A 6 -66.26 43.88 -41.78
C LEU A 6 -64.73 43.99 -41.89
N ALA A 7 -64.10 44.74 -40.99
CA ALA A 7 -62.64 44.81 -40.91
C ALA A 7 -62.12 43.52 -40.27
N LEU A 8 -61.50 42.66 -41.08
CA LEU A 8 -60.83 41.45 -40.63
C LEU A 8 -59.49 41.84 -40.01
N ALA A 9 -59.41 41.84 -38.67
CA ALA A 9 -58.14 41.97 -37.96
C ALA A 9 -57.35 40.67 -38.16
N LEU A 10 -56.37 40.70 -39.06
CA LEU A 10 -55.34 39.66 -39.17
C LEU A 10 -54.43 39.78 -37.93
N GLY A 11 -54.73 38.99 -36.90
CA GLY A 11 -53.78 38.71 -35.84
C GLY A 11 -52.62 37.91 -36.43
N LEU A 12 -51.46 38.54 -36.59
CA LEU A 12 -50.21 37.82 -36.80
C LEU A 12 -49.95 37.04 -35.50
N ALA A 13 -50.23 35.75 -35.50
CA ALA A 13 -49.72 34.86 -34.46
C ALA A 13 -48.20 34.85 -34.62
N ALA A 14 -47.50 35.59 -33.76
CA ALA A 14 -46.08 35.38 -33.58
C ALA A 14 -45.95 33.95 -33.08
N ALA A 15 -45.34 33.13 -33.92
CA ALA A 15 -44.89 31.80 -33.61
C ALA A 15 -44.01 31.94 -32.35
N SER A 16 -44.60 31.60 -31.20
CA SER A 16 -44.05 31.90 -29.89
C SER A 16 -43.48 30.61 -29.38
N CYS A 17 -42.15 30.53 -29.31
CA CYS A 17 -41.49 29.40 -28.69
C CYS A 17 -42.12 29.10 -27.32
N PRO A 18 -42.23 27.81 -26.95
CA PRO A 18 -42.73 27.39 -25.65
C PRO A 18 -42.07 28.19 -24.52
N ASN A 19 -42.89 28.79 -23.66
CA ASN A 19 -42.46 29.62 -22.52
C ASN A 19 -41.40 30.70 -22.85
N SER A 20 -41.35 31.18 -24.10
CA SER A 20 -40.27 32.06 -24.58
C SER A 20 -38.86 31.52 -24.27
N CYS A 21 -38.66 30.21 -24.43
CA CYS A 21 -37.43 29.49 -24.07
C CYS A 21 -36.99 29.73 -22.63
N SER A 22 -37.95 30.00 -21.72
CA SER A 22 -37.75 30.27 -20.31
C SER A 22 -36.73 31.38 -20.01
N GLY A 23 -36.42 32.24 -20.98
CA GLY A 23 -35.32 33.20 -20.90
C GLY A 23 -33.91 32.58 -20.95
N HIS A 24 -33.81 31.28 -21.18
CA HIS A 24 -32.59 30.47 -21.21
C HIS A 24 -32.26 29.91 -22.60
N GLY A 25 -32.84 30.48 -23.65
CA GLY A 25 -32.51 30.15 -25.02
C GLY A 25 -32.95 31.21 -26.03
N THR A 26 -32.56 31.01 -27.27
CA THR A 26 -33.01 31.81 -28.42
C THR A 26 -34.05 31.04 -29.22
N CYS A 27 -35.16 31.70 -29.55
CA CYS A 27 -36.23 31.13 -30.36
C CYS A 27 -35.86 31.12 -31.85
N GLY A 28 -35.88 29.93 -32.48
CA GLY A 28 -35.63 29.73 -33.90
C GLY A 28 -36.85 30.07 -34.79
N SER A 29 -36.65 30.02 -36.10
CA SER A 29 -37.73 30.27 -37.10
C SER A 29 -38.73 29.13 -37.22
N ASP A 30 -38.44 27.99 -36.61
CA ASP A 30 -39.22 26.75 -36.59
C ASP A 30 -39.93 26.52 -35.24
N ASP A 31 -40.04 27.57 -34.40
CA ASP A 31 -40.56 27.52 -33.03
C ASP A 31 -39.78 26.62 -32.07
N THR A 32 -38.53 26.30 -32.42
CA THR A 32 -37.64 25.49 -31.60
C THR A 32 -36.70 26.38 -30.80
N CYS A 33 -36.62 26.15 -29.49
CA CYS A 33 -35.63 26.81 -28.64
C CYS A 33 -34.23 26.23 -28.85
N THR A 34 -33.24 27.11 -28.99
CA THR A 34 -31.81 26.76 -28.86
C THR A 34 -31.33 27.25 -27.50
N CYS A 35 -31.05 26.34 -26.59
CA CYS A 35 -30.70 26.68 -25.21
C CYS A 35 -29.30 27.28 -25.09
N TYR A 36 -29.14 28.18 -24.13
CA TYR A 36 -27.83 28.66 -23.69
C TYR A 36 -27.04 27.56 -22.99
N GLN A 37 -25.75 27.81 -22.76
CA GLN A 37 -24.88 26.86 -22.06
C GLN A 37 -25.48 26.46 -20.70
N ASP A 38 -25.40 25.16 -20.40
CA ASP A 38 -25.90 24.52 -19.18
C ASP A 38 -27.43 24.46 -19.02
N TRP A 39 -28.18 24.78 -20.08
CA TRP A 39 -29.63 24.56 -20.18
C TRP A 39 -29.94 23.56 -21.29
N VAL A 40 -30.96 22.73 -21.07
CA VAL A 40 -31.38 21.68 -21.99
C VAL A 40 -32.88 21.71 -22.22
N MET A 41 -33.28 21.14 -23.34
CA MET A 41 -34.68 20.84 -23.63
C MET A 41 -35.10 19.70 -22.70
N GLY A 42 -36.08 19.92 -21.83
CA GLY A 42 -36.56 18.89 -20.90
C GLY A 42 -37.06 17.64 -21.62
N ASP A 43 -37.02 16.51 -20.92
CA ASP A 43 -37.21 15.18 -21.51
C ASP A 43 -38.69 14.77 -21.72
N GLN A 44 -39.65 15.47 -21.09
CA GLN A 44 -41.03 14.99 -21.01
C GLN A 44 -42.13 15.90 -21.57
N GLU A 45 -41.98 17.25 -21.61
CA GLU A 45 -43.10 18.14 -22.00
C GLU A 45 -42.73 19.31 -22.92
N GLY A 46 -41.81 19.08 -23.84
CA GLY A 46 -41.45 20.06 -24.87
C GLY A 46 -40.34 21.01 -24.42
N GLY A 47 -39.39 21.24 -25.33
CA GLY A 47 -38.16 21.93 -25.01
C GLY A 47 -38.30 23.45 -24.96
N ASP A 48 -38.35 24.00 -23.75
CA ASP A 48 -38.35 25.44 -23.48
C ASP A 48 -37.11 25.91 -22.70
N CYS A 49 -36.04 25.11 -22.67
CA CYS A 49 -34.80 25.41 -21.95
C CYS A 49 -34.96 25.68 -20.44
N SER A 50 -36.01 25.15 -19.80
CA SER A 50 -36.23 25.29 -18.35
C SER A 50 -35.35 24.39 -17.49
N ASP A 51 -34.74 23.37 -18.08
CA ASP A 51 -33.98 22.35 -17.36
C ASP A 51 -32.48 22.59 -17.44
N ARG A 52 -31.77 22.33 -16.34
CA ARG A 52 -30.32 22.39 -16.27
C ARG A 52 -29.67 21.11 -16.79
N LYS A 53 -28.55 21.31 -17.48
CA LYS A 53 -27.68 20.22 -17.93
C LYS A 53 -26.88 19.68 -16.75
N CYS A 54 -26.97 18.38 -16.50
CA CYS A 54 -26.09 17.74 -15.53
C CYS A 54 -24.75 17.30 -16.14
N PRO A 55 -23.72 17.13 -15.30
CA PRO A 55 -22.44 16.58 -15.70
C PRO A 55 -22.54 15.18 -16.29
N TYR A 56 -21.73 14.94 -17.32
CA TYR A 56 -21.52 13.61 -17.89
C TYR A 56 -20.16 13.09 -17.45
N GLN A 57 -20.10 11.80 -17.14
CA GLN A 57 -18.88 11.11 -16.73
C GLN A 57 -18.86 9.73 -17.38
N VAL A 58 -17.68 9.08 -17.39
CA VAL A 58 -17.56 7.69 -17.83
C VAL A 58 -18.50 6.83 -16.98
N ALA A 59 -19.41 6.12 -17.63
CA ALA A 59 -20.48 5.40 -16.95
C ALA A 59 -19.94 4.25 -16.10
N TRP A 60 -20.52 4.08 -14.91
CA TRP A 60 -20.40 2.85 -14.14
C TRP A 60 -21.34 1.78 -14.69
N SER A 61 -22.54 2.21 -15.08
CA SER A 61 -23.55 1.39 -15.74
C SER A 61 -24.21 2.21 -16.84
N ALA A 62 -24.16 1.72 -18.07
CA ALA A 62 -24.90 2.31 -19.19
C ALA A 62 -25.37 1.21 -20.14
N SER A 63 -26.37 1.57 -20.97
CA SER A 63 -26.73 0.76 -22.12
C SER A 63 -25.56 0.72 -23.13
N PRO A 64 -25.32 -0.42 -23.79
CA PRO A 64 -24.25 -0.52 -24.78
C PRO A 64 -24.47 0.42 -25.95
N ASP A 65 -23.40 1.01 -26.46
CA ASP A 65 -23.42 1.72 -27.74
C ASP A 65 -23.49 0.73 -28.93
N ARG A 66 -23.43 1.27 -30.16
CA ARG A 66 -23.48 0.47 -31.39
C ARG A 66 -22.35 -0.58 -31.49
N ASP A 67 -21.21 -0.31 -30.87
CA ASP A 67 -20.04 -1.18 -30.88
C ASP A 67 -19.99 -2.10 -29.64
N GLY A 68 -20.98 -1.99 -28.74
CA GLY A 68 -21.12 -2.79 -27.53
C GLY A 68 -20.43 -2.21 -26.30
N ASN A 69 -19.92 -0.97 -26.34
CA ASN A 69 -19.26 -0.36 -25.20
C ASN A 69 -20.29 0.11 -24.16
N ILE A 70 -20.13 -0.32 -22.91
CA ILE A 70 -21.02 0.01 -21.78
C ILE A 70 -20.44 1.04 -20.81
N HIS A 71 -19.22 1.52 -21.08
CA HIS A 71 -18.55 2.58 -20.31
C HIS A 71 -18.39 3.85 -21.15
N THR A 72 -19.49 4.25 -21.80
CA THR A 72 -19.59 5.51 -22.52
C THR A 72 -19.84 6.67 -21.56
N TYR A 73 -19.88 7.90 -22.05
CA TYR A 73 -20.28 9.04 -21.21
C TYR A 73 -21.78 8.99 -20.93
N ALA A 74 -22.16 8.96 -19.65
CA ALA A 74 -23.54 9.01 -19.18
C ALA A 74 -23.74 10.18 -18.22
N GLU A 75 -24.95 10.75 -18.23
CA GLU A 75 -25.36 11.77 -17.26
C GLU A 75 -25.29 11.17 -15.86
N CYS A 76 -24.66 11.89 -14.93
CA CYS A 76 -24.40 11.40 -13.57
C CYS A 76 -23.77 9.99 -13.53
N ALA A 77 -22.89 9.68 -14.50
CA ALA A 77 -22.22 8.40 -14.67
C ALA A 77 -23.16 7.17 -14.73
N GLY A 78 -24.46 7.36 -14.96
CA GLY A 78 -25.48 6.31 -14.92
C GLY A 78 -25.78 5.76 -13.53
N VAL A 79 -25.27 6.39 -12.46
CA VAL A 79 -25.44 6.00 -11.05
C VAL A 79 -25.82 7.19 -10.17
N GLY A 80 -26.61 8.10 -10.73
CA GLY A 80 -27.20 9.22 -10.01
C GLY A 80 -28.38 9.79 -10.78
N ILE A 81 -29.16 10.61 -10.08
CA ILE A 81 -30.32 11.33 -10.65
C ILE A 81 -29.93 12.79 -10.82
N CYS A 82 -30.19 13.34 -12.01
CA CYS A 82 -29.97 14.76 -12.28
C CYS A 82 -31.09 15.60 -11.68
N ASP A 83 -30.76 16.53 -10.78
CA ASP A 83 -31.67 17.61 -10.41
C ASP A 83 -31.66 18.69 -11.50
N ARG A 84 -32.72 18.71 -12.30
CA ARG A 84 -32.89 19.64 -13.41
C ARG A 84 -33.02 21.10 -12.99
N SER A 85 -33.31 21.41 -11.73
CA SER A 85 -33.40 22.79 -11.26
C SER A 85 -32.03 23.42 -10.98
N THR A 86 -31.07 22.61 -10.53
CA THR A 86 -29.72 23.05 -10.14
C THR A 86 -28.66 22.67 -11.17
N GLY A 87 -28.85 21.54 -11.86
CA GLY A 87 -27.85 20.90 -12.72
C GLY A 87 -26.86 20.04 -11.94
N ASP A 88 -27.17 19.72 -10.67
CA ASP A 88 -26.34 18.87 -9.83
C ASP A 88 -26.82 17.42 -9.86
N CYS A 89 -25.87 16.48 -9.72
CA CYS A 89 -26.17 15.06 -9.67
C CYS A 89 -26.34 14.58 -8.23
N GLU A 90 -27.49 13.97 -7.93
CA GLU A 90 -27.72 13.21 -6.71
C GLU A 90 -27.20 11.79 -6.91
N CYS A 91 -26.00 11.51 -6.39
CA CYS A 91 -25.34 10.22 -6.55
C CYS A 91 -26.00 9.12 -5.71
N PHE A 92 -26.06 7.91 -6.25
CA PHE A 92 -26.45 6.73 -5.48
C PHE A 92 -25.39 6.36 -4.44
N GLU A 93 -25.80 5.55 -3.46
CA GLU A 93 -24.92 5.05 -2.41
C GLU A 93 -23.67 4.36 -3.02
N GLY A 94 -22.51 4.69 -2.47
CA GLY A 94 -21.23 4.19 -2.99
C GLY A 94 -20.57 5.08 -4.04
N TYR A 95 -21.21 6.17 -4.49
CA TYR A 95 -20.70 7.05 -5.54
C TYR A 95 -20.64 8.52 -5.10
N THR A 96 -19.68 9.26 -5.64
CA THR A 96 -19.42 10.65 -5.29
C THR A 96 -18.80 11.43 -6.46
N GLY A 97 -18.51 12.70 -6.19
CA GLY A 97 -18.01 13.67 -7.16
C GLY A 97 -19.13 14.31 -7.97
N LYS A 98 -18.80 15.39 -8.67
CA LYS A 98 -19.75 16.27 -9.37
C LYS A 98 -20.69 15.54 -10.35
N GLY A 99 -20.25 14.42 -10.92
CA GLY A 99 -21.05 13.60 -11.84
C GLY A 99 -21.11 12.13 -11.43
N CYS A 100 -20.96 11.81 -10.14
CA CYS A 100 -21.03 10.43 -9.62
C CYS A 100 -20.01 9.46 -10.23
N GLY A 101 -18.94 10.00 -10.81
CA GLY A 101 -17.92 9.23 -11.53
C GLY A 101 -16.90 8.54 -10.62
N ILE A 102 -16.95 8.77 -9.30
CA ILE A 102 -15.94 8.29 -8.35
C ILE A 102 -16.63 7.40 -7.32
N GLN A 103 -16.02 6.28 -6.95
CA GLN A 103 -16.49 5.42 -5.88
C GLN A 103 -16.08 6.01 -4.52
N THR A 104 -16.97 5.97 -3.53
CA THR A 104 -16.63 6.29 -2.14
C THR A 104 -15.85 5.15 -1.50
N CYS A 105 -14.94 5.45 -0.58
CA CYS A 105 -14.35 4.39 0.24
C CYS A 105 -15.39 3.75 1.15
N PRO A 106 -15.38 2.42 1.32
CA PRO A 106 -16.23 1.73 2.29
C PRO A 106 -16.06 2.33 3.68
N ASN A 107 -17.18 2.72 4.32
CA ASN A 107 -17.24 3.32 5.65
C ASN A 107 -16.22 4.45 5.92
N ASP A 108 -15.78 5.17 4.89
CA ASP A 108 -14.69 6.16 4.98
C ASP A 108 -13.43 5.60 5.66
N CYS A 109 -13.09 4.35 5.32
CA CYS A 109 -11.99 3.59 5.92
C CYS A 109 -12.05 3.51 7.46
N SER A 110 -13.27 3.60 8.01
CA SER A 110 -13.57 3.55 9.45
C SER A 110 -12.77 4.53 10.30
N GLY A 111 -12.18 5.57 9.69
CA GLY A 111 -11.25 6.49 10.36
C GLY A 111 -9.88 5.88 10.72
N HIS A 112 -9.56 4.69 10.21
CA HIS A 112 -8.33 3.93 10.49
C HIS A 112 -7.56 3.58 9.20
N GLY A 113 -7.73 4.40 8.16
CA GLY A 113 -7.03 4.21 6.90
C GLY A 113 -7.14 5.42 5.98
N ALA A 114 -6.28 5.43 4.97
CA ALA A 114 -6.31 6.42 3.91
C ALA A 114 -7.18 5.92 2.74
N CYS A 115 -8.10 6.77 2.28
CA CYS A 115 -8.91 6.52 1.10
C CYS A 115 -8.15 6.92 -0.17
N THR A 116 -7.64 5.95 -0.93
CA THR A 116 -6.83 6.18 -2.14
C THR A 116 -7.50 5.61 -3.38
N TYR A 117 -7.06 6.01 -4.58
CA TYR A 117 -7.49 5.30 -5.80
C TYR A 117 -6.89 3.91 -5.83
N ALA A 118 -7.59 2.96 -6.46
CA ALA A 118 -7.13 1.57 -6.56
C ALA A 118 -5.78 1.46 -7.29
N GLU A 119 -5.57 2.25 -8.33
CA GLU A 119 -4.31 2.32 -9.08
C GLU A 119 -3.13 2.89 -8.28
N ASP A 120 -3.41 3.61 -7.18
CA ASP A 120 -2.42 4.17 -6.26
C ASP A 120 -2.27 3.32 -4.98
N ALA A 121 -3.14 2.34 -4.76
CA ALA A 121 -3.13 1.54 -3.56
C ALA A 121 -1.88 0.62 -3.56
N PRO A 122 -1.01 0.72 -2.55
CA PRO A 122 0.17 -0.10 -2.46
C PRO A 122 -0.18 -1.55 -2.06
N PHE A 123 0.55 -2.51 -2.61
CA PHE A 123 0.55 -3.89 -2.15
C PHE A 123 1.99 -4.42 -2.05
N GLY A 124 2.19 -5.43 -1.19
CA GLY A 124 3.52 -5.99 -0.93
C GLY A 124 4.48 -4.94 -0.36
N THR A 125 4.03 -4.15 0.62
CA THR A 125 4.78 -3.01 1.20
C THR A 125 6.03 -3.40 1.97
N VAL A 126 6.31 -4.70 2.11
CA VAL A 126 7.44 -5.20 2.87
C VAL A 126 8.34 -6.03 1.98
N TRP A 127 9.66 -5.84 2.13
CA TRP A 127 10.66 -6.54 1.34
C TRP A 127 10.48 -8.07 1.35
N GLY A 128 10.40 -8.67 0.16
CA GLY A 128 10.30 -10.13 -0.03
C GLY A 128 8.91 -10.75 0.17
N ASP A 129 7.87 -9.97 0.46
CA ASP A 129 6.50 -10.49 0.67
C ASP A 129 5.73 -10.78 -0.63
N TYR A 130 6.26 -10.37 -1.79
CA TYR A 130 5.63 -10.60 -3.10
C TYR A 130 6.60 -11.08 -4.18
N TYR A 131 6.21 -12.12 -4.91
CA TYR A 131 6.96 -12.67 -6.05
C TYR A 131 6.42 -12.11 -7.37
N THR A 132 7.21 -11.30 -8.10
CA THR A 132 6.83 -10.90 -9.46
C THR A 132 7.36 -11.91 -10.48
N ALA A 133 6.52 -12.34 -11.43
CA ALA A 133 6.93 -13.25 -12.51
C ALA A 133 7.96 -12.65 -13.50
N LYS A 134 8.37 -11.39 -13.33
CA LYS A 134 9.35 -10.70 -14.20
C LYS A 134 10.81 -10.96 -13.83
N SER A 135 11.09 -11.59 -12.68
CA SER A 135 12.44 -12.03 -12.33
C SER A 135 12.39 -13.45 -11.76
N ASN A 136 13.32 -14.29 -12.21
CA ASN A 136 13.54 -15.63 -11.67
C ASN A 136 14.40 -15.58 -10.39
N SER A 137 14.27 -14.49 -9.62
CA SER A 137 15.01 -14.16 -8.40
C SER A 137 14.04 -13.39 -7.49
N LEU A 138 14.16 -13.53 -6.16
CA LEU A 138 13.40 -12.73 -5.19
C LEU A 138 13.73 -11.24 -5.37
N THR A 139 13.06 -10.54 -6.30
CA THR A 139 13.31 -9.10 -6.56
C THR A 139 12.07 -8.23 -6.31
N GLY A 140 11.33 -8.52 -5.24
CA GLY A 140 10.15 -7.75 -4.85
C GLY A 140 10.51 -6.50 -4.04
N LEU A 141 10.71 -5.37 -4.76
CA LEU A 141 10.75 -3.93 -4.38
C LEU A 141 12.00 -3.27 -3.79
N GLY A 142 12.82 -2.65 -4.65
CA GLY A 142 13.69 -1.56 -4.22
C GLY A 142 12.84 -0.35 -3.84
N THR A 143 13.01 0.13 -2.60
CA THR A 143 12.64 1.45 -2.05
C THR A 143 11.19 1.97 -2.13
N GLU A 144 10.28 1.40 -2.92
CA GLU A 144 8.90 1.89 -3.07
C GLU A 144 7.88 0.75 -3.10
N ALA A 145 6.66 0.98 -2.60
CA ALA A 145 5.58 -0.01 -2.67
C ALA A 145 5.10 -0.23 -4.12
N VAL A 146 4.75 -1.47 -4.51
CA VAL A 146 4.13 -1.71 -5.83
C VAL A 146 2.69 -1.21 -5.77
N THR A 147 2.26 -0.44 -6.76
CA THR A 147 0.84 -0.13 -6.94
C THR A 147 0.19 -1.06 -7.98
N LEU A 148 -1.14 -1.22 -7.89
CA LEU A 148 -1.88 -2.02 -8.86
C LEU A 148 -1.75 -1.36 -10.25
N ALA A 149 -0.93 -1.94 -11.11
CA ALA A 149 -0.75 -1.49 -12.47
C ALA A 149 -2.06 -1.66 -13.27
N GLN A 150 -2.89 -0.62 -13.27
CA GLN A 150 -4.04 -0.54 -14.16
C GLN A 150 -3.55 0.06 -15.48
N ALA A 151 -3.53 -0.74 -16.55
CA ALA A 151 -3.53 -0.18 -17.90
C ALA A 151 -4.77 0.73 -18.02
N PRO A 152 -4.73 1.84 -18.78
CA PRO A 152 -5.87 2.75 -18.86
C PRO A 152 -7.14 1.97 -19.22
N ALA A 153 -7.99 1.80 -18.22
CA ALA A 153 -9.23 1.05 -18.23
C ALA A 153 -10.35 2.00 -17.80
N TRP A 154 -11.59 1.57 -17.97
CA TRP A 154 -12.74 2.43 -17.72
C TRP A 154 -12.88 2.85 -16.24
N ASP A 155 -12.24 2.10 -15.33
CA ASP A 155 -12.26 2.25 -13.86
C ASP A 155 -11.04 3.01 -13.30
N SER A 156 -10.05 3.31 -14.14
CA SER A 156 -8.88 4.11 -13.78
C SER A 156 -9.29 5.51 -13.32
N GLY A 157 -8.73 5.96 -12.19
CA GLY A 157 -9.10 7.21 -11.52
C GLY A 157 -10.53 7.27 -10.96
N LYS A 158 -11.23 6.13 -10.84
CA LYS A 158 -12.63 6.08 -10.37
C LYS A 158 -12.83 5.19 -9.15
N VAL A 159 -12.18 4.03 -9.11
CA VAL A 159 -12.29 3.07 -8.00
C VAL A 159 -11.39 3.51 -6.85
N LYS A 160 -11.92 3.44 -5.63
CA LYS A 160 -11.18 3.76 -4.41
C LYS A 160 -11.12 2.57 -3.44
N LEU A 161 -10.03 2.49 -2.70
CA LEU A 161 -9.73 1.46 -1.71
C LEU A 161 -9.22 2.11 -0.42
N CYS A 162 -9.32 1.36 0.68
CA CYS A 162 -8.74 1.77 1.95
C CYS A 162 -7.35 1.14 2.15
N VAL A 163 -6.38 1.98 2.48
CA VAL A 163 -5.05 1.57 2.94
C VAL A 163 -5.03 1.73 4.45
N CYS A 164 -5.07 0.61 5.17
CA CYS A 164 -5.23 0.62 6.62
C CYS A 164 -3.98 1.06 7.35
N GLU A 165 -4.19 1.76 8.46
CA GLU A 165 -3.14 2.07 9.42
C GLU A 165 -2.61 0.78 10.09
N PRO A 166 -1.36 0.77 10.58
CA PRO A 166 -0.81 -0.36 11.30
C PRO A 166 -1.70 -0.83 12.46
N GLY A 167 -1.94 -2.12 12.55
CA GLY A 167 -2.83 -2.73 13.53
C GLY A 167 -4.31 -2.78 13.11
N TYR A 168 -4.67 -2.29 11.92
CA TYR A 168 -6.01 -2.44 11.35
C TYR A 168 -6.00 -3.25 10.05
N THR A 169 -7.14 -3.87 9.75
CA THR A 169 -7.35 -4.75 8.60
C THR A 169 -8.83 -4.75 8.20
N ASP A 170 -9.19 -5.63 7.25
CA ASP A 170 -10.45 -5.63 6.51
C ASP A 170 -10.52 -4.55 5.41
N ILE A 171 -11.52 -4.66 4.53
CA ILE A 171 -11.66 -3.83 3.32
C ILE A 171 -11.87 -2.33 3.66
N ASP A 172 -12.41 -2.05 4.83
CA ASP A 172 -12.74 -0.72 5.33
C ASP A 172 -11.95 -0.35 6.59
N CYS A 173 -10.90 -1.11 6.92
CA CYS A 173 -10.07 -0.90 8.11
C CYS A 173 -10.82 -0.93 9.45
N SER A 174 -12.00 -1.56 9.51
CA SER A 174 -12.82 -1.63 10.72
C SER A 174 -12.33 -2.63 11.76
N ARG A 175 -11.48 -3.60 11.37
CA ARG A 175 -11.02 -4.66 12.26
C ARG A 175 -9.62 -4.42 12.76
N ARG A 176 -9.38 -4.67 14.04
CA ARG A 176 -8.03 -4.70 14.62
C ARG A 176 -7.34 -6.02 14.35
N MET A 177 -6.06 -5.95 14.03
CA MET A 177 -5.21 -7.14 13.90
C MET A 177 -4.90 -7.69 15.29
N CYS A 178 -4.96 -9.01 15.46
CA CYS A 178 -4.47 -9.66 16.67
C CYS A 178 -3.02 -10.08 16.54
N PRO A 179 -2.31 -10.18 17.68
CA PRO A 179 -0.92 -10.59 17.67
C PRO A 179 -0.79 -12.05 17.22
N LYS A 180 0.32 -12.34 16.53
CA LYS A 180 0.61 -13.66 15.97
C LYS A 180 1.73 -14.34 16.73
N GLY A 181 1.62 -15.62 17.00
CA GLY A 181 2.62 -16.38 17.74
C GLY A 181 2.73 -17.82 17.26
N ASN A 182 3.73 -18.52 17.77
CA ASN A 182 3.84 -19.95 17.53
C ASN A 182 2.67 -20.71 18.17
N ASP A 183 2.30 -21.83 17.57
CA ASP A 183 1.42 -22.79 18.23
C ASP A 183 2.24 -23.54 19.29
N VAL A 184 1.81 -23.48 20.54
CA VAL A 184 2.58 -24.03 21.68
C VAL A 184 2.77 -25.54 21.62
N LEU A 185 1.92 -26.24 20.85
CA LEU A 185 2.03 -27.68 20.63
C LEU A 185 2.90 -28.03 19.41
N ASP A 186 3.33 -27.01 18.66
CA ASP A 186 4.25 -27.19 17.56
C ASP A 186 5.68 -27.21 18.09
N GLU A 187 6.29 -28.39 18.05
CA GLU A 187 7.65 -28.62 18.52
C GLU A 187 8.63 -28.63 17.35
N ARG A 188 9.81 -28.05 17.59
CA ARG A 188 10.87 -28.05 16.58
C ARG A 188 11.43 -29.45 16.38
N LEU A 189 11.30 -29.98 15.16
CA LEU A 189 11.80 -31.33 14.83
C LEU A 189 13.34 -31.42 14.80
N ASN A 190 14.02 -30.34 14.41
CA ASN A 190 15.47 -30.31 14.31
C ASN A 190 16.04 -29.37 15.37
N LEU A 191 16.61 -29.88 16.47
CA LEU A 191 17.24 -29.06 17.52
C LEU A 191 18.74 -28.77 17.32
N SER A 192 19.35 -29.33 16.28
CA SER A 192 20.80 -29.20 16.05
C SER A 192 21.23 -27.89 15.37
N ASN A 193 20.30 -27.17 14.73
CA ASN A 193 20.56 -25.91 14.05
C ASN A 193 19.92 -24.74 14.79
N ASN A 194 20.69 -23.92 15.50
CA ASN A 194 20.13 -22.80 16.27
C ASN A 194 19.42 -21.75 15.38
N TRP A 195 19.80 -21.63 14.10
CA TRP A 195 19.23 -20.66 13.15
C TRP A 195 17.90 -21.10 12.50
N ALA A 196 17.37 -22.27 12.86
CA ALA A 196 16.10 -22.78 12.31
C ALA A 196 14.84 -22.06 12.82
N ARG A 197 14.98 -20.94 13.54
CA ARG A 197 13.85 -20.11 14.01
C ARG A 197 13.45 -19.00 13.03
N GLY A 198 14.09 -18.97 11.85
CA GLY A 198 13.93 -17.95 10.82
C GLY A 198 15.13 -17.04 10.79
N ALA A 199 15.91 -17.10 9.70
CA ALA A 199 17.14 -16.34 9.57
C ALA A 199 17.19 -15.52 8.28
N THR A 200 17.47 -14.24 8.42
CA THR A 200 17.64 -13.28 7.34
C THR A 200 19.12 -12.99 7.14
N SER A 201 19.61 -13.16 5.91
CA SER A 201 20.97 -12.76 5.54
C SER A 201 20.93 -11.39 4.87
N ILE A 202 21.72 -10.47 5.38
CA ILE A 202 21.98 -9.15 4.82
C ILE A 202 23.42 -9.18 4.27
N ALA A 203 23.61 -8.83 3.01
CA ALA A 203 24.94 -8.80 2.40
C ALA A 203 25.09 -7.54 1.55
N GLY A 204 26.21 -6.82 1.70
CA GLY A 204 26.64 -5.73 0.83
C GLY A 204 28.06 -5.95 0.34
N PHE A 205 28.33 -5.68 -0.94
CA PHE A 205 29.59 -5.96 -1.61
C PHE A 205 30.21 -4.68 -2.18
N ASN A 206 31.51 -4.53 -2.00
CA ASN A 206 32.27 -3.50 -2.69
C ASN A 206 32.59 -3.97 -4.12
N GLY A 207 32.36 -3.14 -5.14
CA GLY A 207 32.60 -3.47 -6.56
C GLY A 207 34.08 -3.59 -6.96
N GLN A 208 35.03 -3.39 -6.04
CA GLN A 208 36.45 -3.63 -6.27
C GLN A 208 36.80 -5.11 -6.12
N ASN A 209 37.35 -5.72 -7.17
CA ASN A 209 37.93 -7.05 -7.10
C ASN A 209 39.34 -6.98 -6.47
N SER A 210 39.62 -7.85 -5.51
CA SER A 210 40.98 -7.97 -4.95
C SER A 210 41.52 -9.38 -5.10
N ASP A 211 42.68 -9.53 -5.72
CA ASP A 211 43.36 -10.84 -5.83
C ASP A 211 44.05 -11.26 -4.52
N ASN A 212 44.07 -10.40 -3.49
CA ASN A 212 44.68 -10.64 -2.18
C ASN A 212 43.86 -10.05 -1.01
N TRP A 213 44.03 -10.61 0.19
CA TRP A 213 43.41 -10.02 1.39
C TRP A 213 44.07 -8.70 1.74
N ASP A 214 43.36 -7.61 1.47
CA ASP A 214 43.75 -6.24 1.81
C ASP A 214 42.64 -5.59 2.66
N PRO A 215 42.93 -5.26 3.94
CA PRO A 215 42.01 -4.51 4.80
C PRO A 215 41.50 -3.21 4.16
N ASP A 216 42.28 -2.64 3.26
CA ASP A 216 41.95 -1.42 2.53
C ASP A 216 40.74 -1.60 1.59
N CYS A 217 40.37 -2.81 1.20
CA CYS A 217 39.18 -3.03 0.38
C CYS A 217 37.86 -2.89 1.15
N PHE A 218 37.91 -2.85 2.49
CA PHE A 218 36.72 -2.72 3.35
C PHE A 218 36.45 -1.29 3.81
N LYS A 219 37.28 -0.31 3.39
CA LYS A 219 37.15 1.12 3.76
C LYS A 219 35.76 1.69 3.53
N ASP A 220 35.07 1.22 2.50
CA ASP A 220 33.74 1.71 2.12
C ASP A 220 32.67 1.30 3.14
N PHE A 221 32.91 0.28 3.97
CA PHE A 221 32.05 -0.08 5.09
C PHE A 221 32.47 0.59 6.41
N LEU A 222 33.73 1.01 6.55
CA LEU A 222 34.27 1.55 7.79
C LEU A 222 33.81 2.99 8.02
N ASN A 223 33.44 3.32 9.27
CA ASN A 223 32.95 4.64 9.68
C ASN A 223 31.71 5.13 8.91
N LYS A 224 30.99 4.23 8.25
CA LYS A 224 29.72 4.52 7.61
C LYS A 224 28.56 4.02 8.46
N SER A 225 27.39 4.60 8.24
CA SER A 225 26.17 4.21 8.97
C SER A 225 25.03 3.82 8.05
N PHE A 226 24.38 2.70 8.37
CA PHE A 226 23.06 2.34 7.88
C PHE A 226 22.12 2.12 9.07
N ALA A 227 20.82 2.00 8.81
CA ALA A 227 19.88 1.50 9.81
C ALA A 227 19.13 0.30 9.26
N LEU A 228 18.52 -0.48 10.16
CA LEU A 228 17.64 -1.58 9.81
C LEU A 228 16.22 -1.22 10.17
N THR A 229 15.29 -1.41 9.24
CA THR A 229 13.86 -1.28 9.48
C THR A 229 13.27 -2.69 9.65
N PHE A 230 12.64 -2.93 10.79
CA PHE A 230 11.87 -4.12 11.10
C PHE A 230 10.38 -3.81 11.00
N THR A 231 9.67 -4.52 10.16
CA THR A 231 8.21 -4.45 10.07
C THR A 231 7.59 -5.62 10.83
N SER A 232 6.72 -5.33 11.80
CA SER A 232 6.05 -6.34 12.61
C SER A 232 4.90 -7.00 11.83
N LYS A 233 4.38 -8.11 12.35
CA LYS A 233 3.17 -8.76 11.81
C LYS A 233 1.87 -7.98 12.00
N MET A 234 1.93 -6.83 12.67
CA MET A 234 0.84 -5.85 12.78
C MET A 234 1.08 -4.65 11.84
N ASN A 235 1.97 -4.78 10.86
CA ASN A 235 2.35 -3.75 9.88
C ASN A 235 2.94 -2.48 10.49
N GLN A 236 3.51 -2.57 11.70
CA GLN A 236 4.23 -1.46 12.33
C GLN A 236 5.71 -1.56 11.99
N SER A 237 6.27 -0.48 11.44
CA SER A 237 7.69 -0.43 11.08
C SER A 237 8.50 0.30 12.16
N TYR A 238 9.67 -0.26 12.47
CA TYR A 238 10.57 0.23 13.50
C TYR A 238 11.99 0.28 12.95
N THR A 239 12.57 1.47 12.92
CA THR A 239 13.94 1.67 12.42
C THR A 239 14.91 1.75 13.58
N THR A 240 16.01 1.00 13.50
CA THR A 240 17.06 1.01 14.50
C THR A 240 17.77 2.36 14.54
N LYS A 241 18.50 2.60 15.64
CA LYS A 241 19.55 3.64 15.64
C LYS A 241 20.60 3.33 14.54
N PRO A 242 21.36 4.34 14.07
CA PRO A 242 22.44 4.13 13.12
C PRO A 242 23.43 3.06 13.59
N LEU A 243 23.71 2.10 12.71
CA LEU A 243 24.69 1.03 12.87
C LEU A 243 25.99 1.46 12.21
N VAL A 244 27.05 1.62 13.00
CA VAL A 244 28.35 2.09 12.52
C VAL A 244 29.39 0.99 12.70
N LEU A 245 30.15 0.68 11.64
CA LEU A 245 31.34 -0.16 11.75
C LEU A 245 32.53 0.70 12.17
N ASN A 246 32.67 0.92 13.49
CA ASN A 246 33.72 1.77 14.06
C ASN A 246 34.77 0.93 14.80
N GLU A 247 35.69 0.30 14.06
CA GLU A 247 36.77 -0.49 14.65
C GLU A 247 37.97 -0.52 13.70
N THR A 248 39.18 -0.51 14.27
CA THR A 248 40.44 -0.44 13.49
C THR A 248 41.04 -1.81 13.20
N ASN A 249 40.54 -2.86 13.86
CA ASN A 249 41.02 -4.24 13.68
C ASN A 249 39.94 -5.14 13.07
N VAL A 250 40.12 -5.49 11.80
CA VAL A 250 39.20 -6.30 10.98
C VAL A 250 38.76 -7.61 11.65
N PHE A 251 39.59 -8.22 12.50
CA PHE A 251 39.24 -9.47 13.20
C PHE A 251 38.28 -9.30 14.38
N ASN A 252 38.27 -8.13 15.03
CA ASN A 252 37.36 -7.83 16.15
C ASN A 252 36.07 -7.15 15.68
N ILE A 253 36.10 -6.53 14.48
CA ILE A 253 34.94 -5.86 13.86
C ILE A 253 33.73 -6.79 13.84
N SER A 254 33.89 -8.05 13.39
CA SER A 254 32.78 -9.00 13.25
C SER A 254 32.01 -9.19 14.56
N LYS A 255 32.71 -9.48 15.66
CA LYS A 255 32.07 -9.73 16.96
C LYS A 255 31.48 -8.48 17.60
N ALA A 256 32.22 -7.36 17.57
CA ALA A 256 31.74 -6.10 18.15
C ALA A 256 30.52 -5.58 17.38
N PHE A 257 30.58 -5.61 16.05
CA PHE A 257 29.48 -5.17 15.20
C PHE A 257 28.25 -6.10 15.31
N SER A 258 28.46 -7.42 15.38
CA SER A 258 27.36 -8.36 15.66
C SER A 258 26.62 -8.02 16.95
N PHE A 259 27.37 -7.65 18.00
CA PHE A 259 26.80 -7.23 19.26
C PHE A 259 26.03 -5.90 19.14
N ASP A 260 26.57 -4.93 18.40
CA ASP A 260 25.91 -3.64 18.17
C ASP A 260 24.61 -3.79 17.36
N VAL A 261 24.60 -4.64 16.32
CA VAL A 261 23.41 -4.96 15.53
C VAL A 261 22.36 -5.65 16.39
N ARG A 262 22.74 -6.69 17.16
CA ARG A 262 21.83 -7.37 18.10
C ARG A 262 21.23 -6.36 19.09
N LYS A 263 22.07 -5.52 19.69
CA LYS A 263 21.64 -4.51 20.65
C LYS A 263 20.66 -3.52 20.01
N ALA A 264 20.93 -3.04 18.79
CA ALA A 264 20.06 -2.09 18.11
C ALA A 264 18.68 -2.69 17.77
N LEU A 265 18.61 -3.97 17.41
CA LEU A 265 17.36 -4.68 17.12
C LEU A 265 16.53 -4.93 18.39
N VAL A 266 17.15 -5.36 19.50
CA VAL A 266 16.45 -5.60 20.77
C VAL A 266 16.06 -4.29 21.48
N GLU A 267 16.77 -3.19 21.22
CA GLU A 267 16.44 -1.85 21.73
C GLU A 267 15.32 -1.15 20.93
N LEU A 268 14.74 -1.80 19.91
CA LEU A 268 13.59 -1.24 19.22
C LEU A 268 12.41 -1.00 20.19
N PRO A 269 11.59 0.06 19.95
CA PRO A 269 10.50 0.40 20.85
C PRO A 269 9.53 -0.74 21.13
N ASN A 270 8.88 -0.68 22.29
CA ASN A 270 7.84 -1.62 22.73
C ASN A 270 8.28 -3.09 22.83
N TYR A 271 9.59 -3.37 22.86
CA TYR A 271 10.11 -4.74 22.90
C TYR A 271 9.56 -5.60 21.75
N VAL A 272 9.40 -4.99 20.57
CA VAL A 272 8.83 -5.67 19.40
C VAL A 272 9.70 -6.83 18.91
N ILE A 273 10.99 -6.78 19.23
CA ILE A 273 11.94 -7.88 19.13
C ILE A 273 12.47 -8.15 20.53
N ASP A 274 12.12 -9.31 21.09
CA ASP A 274 12.54 -9.70 22.44
C ASP A 274 13.93 -10.35 22.46
N ASP A 275 14.31 -11.12 21.43
CA ASP A 275 15.67 -11.63 21.28
C ASP A 275 16.01 -11.99 19.82
N VAL A 276 17.28 -11.78 19.47
CA VAL A 276 17.88 -12.18 18.19
C VAL A 276 19.29 -12.70 18.42
N ASP A 277 19.70 -13.66 17.60
CA ASP A 277 21.10 -14.04 17.43
C ASP A 277 21.62 -13.40 16.14
N VAL A 278 22.81 -12.80 16.21
CA VAL A 278 23.40 -12.06 15.08
C VAL A 278 24.84 -12.49 14.90
N ASP A 279 25.18 -12.88 13.68
CA ASP A 279 26.54 -13.17 13.25
C ASP A 279 26.89 -12.35 12.00
N CYS A 280 27.66 -11.29 12.21
CA CYS A 280 28.18 -10.42 11.17
C CYS A 280 29.66 -10.68 10.94
N SER A 281 30.07 -10.76 9.68
CA SER A 281 31.46 -10.93 9.29
C SER A 281 31.81 -10.06 8.08
N LEU A 282 33.06 -9.58 8.07
CA LEU A 282 33.71 -9.09 6.87
C LEU A 282 34.37 -10.27 6.19
N GLN A 283 33.96 -10.56 4.97
CA GLN A 283 34.45 -11.71 4.21
C GLN A 283 34.68 -11.35 2.76
N TYR A 284 35.43 -12.19 2.07
CA TYR A 284 35.52 -12.13 0.63
C TYR A 284 34.61 -13.18 0.01
N VAL A 285 33.81 -12.76 -0.95
CA VAL A 285 32.84 -13.63 -1.61
C VAL A 285 33.14 -13.67 -3.11
N HIS A 286 33.00 -14.86 -3.67
CA HIS A 286 33.08 -15.09 -5.10
C HIS A 286 31.70 -14.92 -5.71
N GLN A 287 31.51 -13.89 -6.54
CA GLN A 287 30.30 -13.75 -7.37
C GLN A 287 30.44 -14.53 -8.71
N ASN A 288 31.66 -14.98 -9.04
CA ASN A 288 32.03 -15.85 -10.17
C ASN A 288 33.33 -16.62 -9.84
N LEU A 289 33.76 -17.57 -10.68
CA LEU A 289 34.97 -18.41 -10.47
C LEU A 289 36.31 -17.64 -10.43
N THR A 290 36.34 -16.33 -10.73
CA THR A 290 37.60 -15.59 -10.97
C THR A 290 37.74 -14.26 -10.23
N SER A 291 36.73 -13.77 -9.51
CA SER A 291 36.78 -12.43 -8.90
C SER A 291 36.24 -12.44 -7.48
N LEU A 292 37.02 -11.83 -6.59
CA LEU A 292 36.84 -11.83 -5.16
C LEU A 292 36.39 -10.43 -4.69
N TYR A 293 35.24 -10.34 -4.05
CA TYR A 293 34.64 -9.07 -3.64
C TYR A 293 34.59 -8.96 -2.11
N PRO A 294 35.04 -7.84 -1.51
CA PRO A 294 34.89 -7.58 -0.08
C PRO A 294 33.41 -7.41 0.22
N ALA A 295 32.92 -8.09 1.26
CA ALA A 295 31.53 -8.06 1.65
C ALA A 295 31.36 -7.94 3.17
N LEU A 296 30.37 -7.15 3.57
CA LEU A 296 29.77 -7.23 4.90
C LEU A 296 28.58 -8.19 4.83
N SER A 297 28.62 -9.27 5.60
CA SER A 297 27.54 -10.24 5.67
C SER A 297 27.07 -10.40 7.12
N CYS A 298 25.78 -10.18 7.36
CA CYS A 298 25.14 -10.38 8.65
C CYS A 298 24.04 -11.43 8.52
N LEU A 299 24.11 -12.46 9.34
CA LEU A 299 23.04 -13.42 9.55
C LEU A 299 22.29 -13.04 10.83
N VAL A 300 21.01 -12.69 10.71
CA VAL A 300 20.13 -12.36 11.82
C VAL A 300 19.10 -13.46 11.98
N ALA A 301 19.10 -14.14 13.12
CA ALA A 301 18.10 -15.14 13.46
C ALA A 301 17.19 -14.63 14.58
N PHE A 302 15.88 -14.70 14.35
CA PHE A 302 14.88 -14.31 15.34
C PHE A 302 14.69 -15.44 16.34
N THR A 303 15.21 -15.26 17.56
CA THR A 303 15.25 -16.32 18.58
C THR A 303 14.17 -16.17 19.64
N GLY A 304 13.72 -14.93 19.86
CA GLY A 304 12.73 -14.58 20.85
C GLY A 304 11.32 -15.07 20.54
N ASP A 305 10.50 -15.16 21.58
CA ASP A 305 9.14 -15.68 21.56
C ASP A 305 8.17 -14.73 20.83
N THR A 306 8.48 -13.43 20.80
CA THR A 306 7.65 -12.40 20.13
C THR A 306 7.86 -12.34 18.61
N VAL A 307 8.96 -12.91 18.13
CA VAL A 307 9.37 -12.91 16.72
C VAL A 307 9.54 -14.32 16.17
N MET A 308 8.91 -15.31 16.81
CA MET A 308 8.89 -16.69 16.31
C MET A 308 8.15 -16.84 14.99
N GLY A 309 8.64 -17.79 14.20
CA GLY A 309 8.06 -18.17 12.93
C GLY A 309 8.44 -17.22 11.80
N PRO A 310 7.79 -17.34 10.63
CA PRO A 310 8.18 -16.57 9.45
C PRO A 310 8.07 -15.07 9.72
N GLN A 311 9.19 -14.34 9.65
CA GLN A 311 9.23 -12.89 9.78
C GLN A 311 9.27 -12.23 8.40
N TYR A 312 8.89 -10.96 8.36
CA TYR A 312 9.24 -10.15 7.20
C TYR A 312 10.76 -9.98 7.15
N LEU A 313 11.31 -9.81 5.94
CA LEU A 313 12.73 -9.53 5.81
C LEU A 313 13.05 -8.15 6.39
N LEU A 314 14.25 -8.00 6.94
CA LEU A 314 14.73 -6.70 7.38
C LEU A 314 15.00 -5.80 6.18
N GLU A 315 14.63 -4.54 6.30
CA GLU A 315 14.92 -3.51 5.30
C GLU A 315 16.17 -2.74 5.71
N VAL A 316 17.02 -2.39 4.75
CA VAL A 316 18.24 -1.63 4.99
C VAL A 316 18.02 -0.20 4.53
N GLU A 317 18.12 0.73 5.48
CA GLU A 317 18.05 2.16 5.24
C GLU A 317 19.45 2.73 5.04
N THR A 318 19.70 3.33 3.90
CA THR A 318 21.00 3.96 3.55
C THR A 318 20.91 5.35 2.99
N ASP A 319 19.69 5.85 2.76
CA ASP A 319 19.48 7.19 2.24
C ASP A 319 20.09 8.23 3.18
N GLU A 320 20.90 9.11 2.61
CA GLU A 320 21.57 10.16 3.37
C GLU A 320 20.52 11.08 3.98
N CYS A 321 20.56 11.18 5.30
CA CYS A 321 19.65 12.02 6.06
C CYS A 321 20.39 13.27 6.54
N LEU A 322 20.01 14.42 5.98
CA LEU A 322 20.51 15.74 6.40
C LEU A 322 19.90 16.19 7.73
N ASP A 323 20.32 17.36 8.22
CA ASP A 323 19.87 17.89 9.51
C ASP A 323 18.33 18.01 9.59
N GLY A 324 17.73 17.28 10.54
CA GLY A 324 16.30 17.34 10.84
C GLY A 324 15.53 16.02 10.65
N CYS A 325 16.10 15.00 10.00
CA CYS A 325 15.49 13.66 9.95
C CYS A 325 16.21 12.66 10.89
N THR A 326 15.59 11.52 11.13
CA THR A 326 16.08 10.48 12.02
C THR A 326 15.76 9.12 11.40
N PRO A 327 16.73 8.20 11.30
CA PRO A 327 18.12 8.29 11.76
C PRO A 327 19.01 9.15 10.84
N LYS A 328 19.98 9.89 11.43
CA LYS A 328 21.03 10.58 10.66
C LYS A 328 22.01 9.53 10.13
N LEU A 329 22.02 9.33 8.82
CA LEU A 329 22.83 8.33 8.15
C LEU A 329 23.89 8.99 7.26
N GLU A 330 25.11 8.47 7.33
CA GLU A 330 26.21 8.79 6.44
C GLU A 330 26.32 7.65 5.43
N ASN A 331 25.69 7.84 4.26
CA ASN A 331 25.53 6.85 3.18
C ASN A 331 26.71 5.85 3.11
N PRO A 332 26.49 4.57 3.47
CA PRO A 332 27.51 3.53 3.51
C PRO A 332 27.85 2.93 2.15
N GLY A 333 27.40 3.52 1.04
CA GLY A 333 27.58 2.93 -0.28
C GLY A 333 26.72 1.67 -0.44
N ASN A 334 27.28 0.61 -1.04
CA ASN A 334 26.58 -0.57 -1.59
C ASN A 334 25.94 -1.53 -0.56
N VAL A 335 25.36 -1.05 0.54
CA VAL A 335 24.48 -1.87 1.41
C VAL A 335 23.05 -1.43 1.15
N THR A 336 22.27 -2.22 0.45
CA THR A 336 20.87 -1.95 0.13
C THR A 336 20.02 -3.21 0.33
N SER A 337 18.72 -3.01 0.60
CA SER A 337 17.74 -4.10 0.66
C SER A 337 17.53 -4.77 -0.71
N MET A 338 17.70 -3.99 -1.78
CA MET A 338 17.46 -4.38 -3.16
C MET A 338 18.44 -5.49 -3.61
N PRO A 339 17.99 -6.50 -4.38
CA PRO A 339 18.83 -7.58 -4.84
C PRO A 339 19.54 -7.11 -6.10
N ASP A 340 20.75 -6.63 -5.92
CA ASP A 340 21.73 -6.50 -6.99
C ASP A 340 22.85 -7.52 -6.75
N ILE A 341 23.70 -7.74 -7.73
CA ILE A 341 24.94 -8.53 -7.56
C ILE A 341 25.82 -7.99 -6.42
N PHE A 342 25.61 -6.74 -6.01
CA PHE A 342 26.39 -6.05 -4.98
C PHE A 342 25.67 -5.75 -3.66
N SER A 343 24.39 -6.10 -3.49
CA SER A 343 23.76 -6.10 -2.17
C SER A 343 22.45 -6.88 -2.22
N PHE A 344 22.05 -7.52 -1.12
CA PHE A 344 20.71 -8.11 -1.00
C PHE A 344 20.35 -8.41 0.46
N VAL A 345 19.05 -8.47 0.71
CA VAL A 345 18.49 -9.16 1.87
C VAL A 345 17.66 -10.35 1.41
N LYS A 346 17.88 -11.53 2.00
CA LYS A 346 17.10 -12.74 1.69
C LYS A 346 16.93 -13.62 2.90
N GLU A 347 15.89 -14.45 2.88
CA GLU A 347 15.73 -15.55 3.83
C GLU A 347 16.80 -16.62 3.52
N GLN A 348 17.61 -16.95 4.52
CA GLN A 348 18.63 -18.01 4.41
C GLN A 348 18.13 -19.33 4.96
N VAL A 349 17.33 -19.27 6.04
CA VAL A 349 16.75 -20.44 6.70
C VAL A 349 15.30 -20.12 7.00
N THR A 350 14.39 -20.91 6.44
CA THR A 350 12.97 -20.84 6.74
C THR A 350 12.73 -21.15 8.21
N ALA A 351 11.80 -20.43 8.85
CA ALA A 351 11.45 -20.72 10.23
C ALA A 351 10.75 -22.08 10.36
N ASP A 352 11.20 -22.91 11.31
CA ASP A 352 10.55 -24.16 11.69
C ASP A 352 9.29 -23.92 12.52
N TYR A 353 9.24 -22.80 13.26
CA TYR A 353 8.07 -22.40 14.04
C TYR A 353 7.03 -21.72 13.15
N ASN A 354 5.81 -21.67 13.65
CA ASN A 354 4.72 -20.96 13.00
C ASN A 354 4.51 -19.55 13.56
N SER A 355 3.70 -18.75 12.85
CA SER A 355 3.29 -17.41 13.29
C SER A 355 1.80 -17.21 12.98
N TYR A 356 0.95 -17.78 13.82
CA TYR A 356 -0.51 -17.76 13.66
C TYR A 356 -1.18 -16.73 14.55
N GLU A 357 -2.30 -16.19 14.07
CA GLU A 357 -3.19 -15.36 14.88
C GLU A 357 -3.57 -16.09 16.17
N CYS A 358 -3.30 -15.44 17.31
CA CYS A 358 -3.51 -16.00 18.65
C CYS A 358 -2.92 -17.41 18.82
N GLY A 359 -1.80 -17.73 18.16
CA GLY A 359 -1.10 -19.01 18.27
C GLY A 359 -1.94 -20.24 17.89
N ARG A 360 -3.07 -20.06 17.17
CA ARG A 360 -4.14 -21.08 17.00
C ARG A 360 -4.70 -21.63 18.32
N ARG A 361 -4.51 -20.92 19.43
CA ARG A 361 -4.96 -21.29 20.77
C ARG A 361 -5.84 -20.24 21.41
N GLY A 362 -6.34 -19.30 20.62
CA GLY A 362 -7.37 -18.35 21.01
C GLY A 362 -8.15 -17.82 19.82
N LYS A 363 -9.17 -17.01 20.11
CA LYS A 363 -9.92 -16.23 19.13
C LYS A 363 -9.49 -14.77 19.19
N CYS A 364 -9.35 -14.15 18.04
CA CYS A 364 -9.13 -12.71 17.97
C CYS A 364 -10.45 -11.97 18.23
N ASP A 365 -10.46 -11.07 19.21
CA ASP A 365 -11.47 -10.01 19.27
C ASP A 365 -11.05 -8.86 18.34
N TYR A 366 -11.61 -8.84 17.13
CA TYR A 366 -11.31 -7.83 16.12
C TYR A 366 -11.74 -6.40 16.51
N SER A 367 -12.47 -6.19 17.61
CA SER A 367 -12.81 -4.85 18.10
C SER A 367 -11.72 -4.25 18.98
N THR A 368 -10.99 -5.09 19.73
CA THR A 368 -9.93 -4.69 20.67
C THR A 368 -8.52 -5.00 20.15
N GLY A 369 -8.39 -6.03 19.31
CA GLY A 369 -7.11 -6.59 18.87
C GLY A 369 -6.49 -7.56 19.88
N GLU A 370 -7.25 -7.97 20.90
CA GLU A 370 -6.79 -8.88 21.95
C GLU A 370 -7.18 -10.34 21.66
N CYS A 371 -6.34 -11.27 22.13
CA CYS A 371 -6.58 -12.69 21.97
C CYS A 371 -7.33 -13.27 23.18
N GLU A 372 -8.50 -13.85 22.93
CA GLU A 372 -9.24 -14.66 23.90
C GLU A 372 -8.76 -16.12 23.85
N CYS A 373 -7.89 -16.49 24.79
CA CYS A 373 -7.30 -17.82 24.81
C CYS A 373 -8.28 -18.94 25.20
N PHE A 374 -8.11 -20.09 24.56
CA PHE A 374 -8.83 -21.32 24.92
C PHE A 374 -8.38 -21.83 26.29
N GLU A 375 -9.24 -22.63 26.92
CA GLU A 375 -8.94 -23.26 28.20
C GLU A 375 -7.63 -24.05 28.13
N GLY A 376 -6.77 -23.86 29.13
CA GLY A 376 -5.43 -24.44 29.17
C GLY A 376 -4.34 -23.59 28.52
N TYR A 377 -4.65 -22.41 27.96
CA TYR A 377 -3.69 -21.52 27.30
C TYR A 377 -3.76 -20.10 27.84
N MET A 378 -2.62 -19.40 27.85
CA MET A 378 -2.49 -18.03 28.36
C MET A 378 -1.41 -17.23 27.61
N GLY A 379 -1.31 -15.94 27.94
CA GLY A 379 -0.43 -14.96 27.30
C GLY A 379 -1.13 -14.20 26.19
N ASP A 380 -0.56 -13.06 25.79
CA ASP A 380 -1.19 -12.11 24.84
C ASP A 380 -1.46 -12.71 23.45
N ARG A 381 -0.84 -13.85 23.14
CA ARG A 381 -0.96 -14.59 21.88
C ARG A 381 -1.38 -16.04 22.09
N CYS A 382 -1.81 -16.40 23.30
CA CYS A 382 -2.12 -17.77 23.70
C CYS A 382 -0.95 -18.74 23.50
N GLN A 383 0.27 -18.22 23.64
CA GLN A 383 1.52 -18.90 23.37
C GLN A 383 2.09 -19.69 24.55
N MET A 384 1.41 -19.72 25.70
CA MET A 384 1.80 -20.50 26.86
C MET A 384 0.71 -21.49 27.24
N GLN A 385 1.09 -22.73 27.55
CA GLN A 385 0.18 -23.73 28.13
C GLN A 385 0.18 -23.60 29.66
N THR A 386 -0.99 -23.60 30.27
CA THR A 386 -1.12 -23.64 31.73
C THR A 386 -0.95 -25.07 32.23
N ALA A 387 -0.19 -25.25 33.31
CA ALA A 387 0.11 -26.56 33.89
C ALA A 387 -1.08 -27.25 34.61
N LEU A 388 -2.25 -26.60 34.66
CA LEU A 388 -3.43 -27.05 35.40
C LEU A 388 -4.65 -27.05 34.48
N ILE A 389 -5.17 -28.25 34.20
CA ILE A 389 -6.59 -28.50 33.92
C ILE A 389 -7.04 -29.50 34.97
#